data_AF-A0A9P3CFT8-F1
#
_entry.id   AF-A0A9P3CFT8-F1
#
_cell.length_a   1.000
_cell.length_b   1.000
_cell.length_c   1.000
_cell.angle_alpha   90.00
_cell.angle_beta   90.00
_cell.angle_gamma   90.00
#
_symmetry.space_group_name_H-M   'P 1'
#
loop_
_entity.id
_entity.type
_entity.pdbx_description
1 polymer ?
#
loop_
_entity_poly.entity_id
_entity_poly.type
_entity_poly.pdbx_seq_one_letter_code
_entity_poly.pdbx_strand_id
1 'polypeptide(L)'
;MTPLEFPLTLMSNCGEHEVLLKKFLQPFKFKVSSTDDEDEYYIAVFEGVYRGKLVVIKVYGSLAGCSGEQACVRAAREVRALRRLSKPSSPCPHAPTLRASFQANGSWSNRYPEDPDCQVIVMTKLPGRLIGEDILGAPDQYRRVAAAFKRALDDIHARGVDNRSHHDGNILWHEQEDKCYIIDYERAGFTELPDSCFADWLCGRASLQTEHALKGAEESSSAADLALKGGEDAPMACEPASEGVEESSRAAKIEELQDEMAEEDLDVGEG
;
A
#
# COMPACT_ATOMS: atom_id res chain seq x y z
N MET A 1 17.22 -15.75 -12.51
CA MET A 1 17.72 -14.83 -11.47
C MET A 1 18.22 -15.64 -10.28
N THR A 2 19.45 -15.44 -9.83
CA THR A 2 19.98 -16.11 -8.63
C THR A 2 19.26 -15.58 -7.38
N PRO A 3 18.72 -16.44 -6.49
CA PRO A 3 18.10 -15.99 -5.24
C PRO A 3 19.09 -15.14 -4.42
N LEU A 4 18.61 -14.11 -3.73
CA LEU A 4 19.44 -13.48 -2.70
C LEU A 4 19.64 -14.50 -1.58
N GLU A 5 20.90 -14.75 -1.22
CA GLU A 5 21.24 -15.58 -0.08
C GLU A 5 21.12 -14.76 1.20
N PHE A 6 20.42 -15.31 2.19
CA PHE A 6 20.26 -14.71 3.51
C PHE A 6 20.94 -15.58 4.57
N PRO A 7 21.48 -14.98 5.64
CA PRO A 7 21.44 -13.55 5.95
C PRO A 7 22.48 -12.71 5.18
N LEU A 8 22.20 -11.43 4.99
CA LEU A 8 23.07 -10.47 4.30
C LEU A 8 23.30 -9.24 5.18
N THR A 9 24.53 -8.75 5.25
CA THR A 9 24.85 -7.54 6.05
C THR A 9 24.98 -6.31 5.15
N LEU A 10 24.34 -5.21 5.53
CA LEU A 10 24.61 -3.88 4.97
C LEU A 10 25.36 -3.04 5.99
N MET A 11 26.38 -2.33 5.52
CA MET A 11 27.14 -1.37 6.33
C MET A 11 27.02 0.03 5.73
N SER A 12 26.87 1.03 6.58
CA SER A 12 26.95 2.43 6.14
C SER A 12 28.35 2.77 5.64
N ASN A 13 28.46 3.74 4.75
CA ASN A 13 29.75 4.19 4.19
C ASN A 13 30.71 4.73 5.28
N CYS A 14 30.19 5.23 6.41
CA CYS A 14 30.99 5.67 7.57
C CYS A 14 31.36 4.54 8.55
N GLY A 15 30.85 3.32 8.36
CA GLY A 15 31.04 2.19 9.27
C GLY A 15 30.28 2.25 10.61
N GLU A 16 29.50 3.31 10.88
CA GLU A 16 28.78 3.48 12.16
C GLU A 16 27.50 2.65 12.28
N HIS A 17 26.91 2.26 11.14
CA HIS A 17 25.69 1.48 11.07
C HIS A 17 25.94 0.15 10.37
N GLU A 18 25.51 -0.92 11.01
CA GLU A 18 25.50 -2.27 10.46
C GLU A 18 24.11 -2.88 10.68
N VAL A 19 23.51 -3.40 9.62
CA VAL A 19 22.22 -4.11 9.68
C VAL A 19 22.35 -5.50 9.08
N LEU A 20 21.77 -6.49 9.75
CA LEU A 20 21.67 -7.86 9.26
C LEU A 20 20.28 -8.09 8.65
N LEU A 21 20.19 -8.21 7.33
CA LEU A 21 18.97 -8.60 6.62
C LEU A 21 18.73 -10.10 6.81
N LYS A 22 17.57 -10.46 7.35
CA LYS A 22 17.21 -11.85 7.66
C LYS A 22 16.20 -12.44 6.68
N LYS A 23 15.20 -11.65 6.32
CA LYS A 23 14.06 -12.13 5.54
C LYS A 23 13.50 -11.01 4.67
N PHE A 24 13.10 -11.37 3.47
CA PHE A 24 12.37 -10.48 2.57
C PHE A 24 10.91 -10.37 2.98
N LEU A 25 10.40 -9.14 3.14
CA LEU A 25 9.01 -8.89 3.52
C LEU A 25 8.13 -8.52 2.33
N GLN A 26 8.68 -7.83 1.33
CA GLN A 26 7.97 -7.48 0.12
C GLN A 26 8.87 -7.68 -1.11
N PRO A 27 8.32 -8.24 -2.21
CA PRO A 27 9.03 -8.33 -3.49
C PRO A 27 9.55 -6.98 -3.97
N PHE A 28 10.62 -6.99 -4.78
CA PHE A 28 11.16 -5.78 -5.40
C PHE A 28 10.05 -5.06 -6.17
N LYS A 29 9.70 -3.86 -5.72
CA LYS A 29 8.86 -2.96 -6.49
C LYS A 29 9.77 -2.15 -7.38
N PHE A 30 10.01 -2.65 -8.60
CA PHE A 30 10.59 -1.85 -9.66
C PHE A 30 9.55 -0.82 -10.07
N LYS A 31 9.93 0.46 -9.99
CA LYS A 31 9.08 1.56 -10.43
C LYS A 31 9.81 2.24 -11.58
N VAL A 32 9.22 2.15 -12.76
CA VAL A 32 9.62 2.93 -13.92
C VAL A 32 8.89 4.27 -13.82
N SER A 33 9.65 5.36 -13.83
CA SER A 33 9.13 6.72 -13.98
C SER A 33 8.26 6.80 -15.25
N SER A 34 7.02 7.29 -15.14
CA SER A 34 6.11 7.42 -16.30
C SER A 34 6.38 8.67 -17.15
N THR A 35 7.32 9.51 -16.72
CA THR A 35 7.87 10.61 -17.51
C THR A 35 9.04 10.07 -18.31
N ASP A 36 9.25 10.54 -19.54
CA ASP A 36 10.27 10.07 -20.50
C ASP A 36 11.74 10.13 -19.99
N ASP A 37 11.95 10.49 -18.72
CA ASP A 37 13.21 10.37 -18.00
C ASP A 37 13.27 9.00 -17.28
N GLU A 38 14.23 8.17 -17.72
CA GLU A 38 14.52 6.79 -17.31
C GLU A 38 15.02 6.64 -15.85
N ASP A 39 14.29 7.20 -14.88
CA ASP A 39 14.56 6.98 -13.47
C ASP A 39 13.95 5.64 -13.04
N GLU A 40 14.66 4.55 -13.37
CA GLU A 40 14.37 3.23 -12.84
C GLU A 40 14.97 3.08 -11.43
N TYR A 41 14.10 2.85 -10.46
CA TYR A 41 14.50 2.59 -9.08
C TYR A 41 13.73 1.43 -8.47
N TYR A 42 14.28 0.90 -7.39
CA TYR A 42 13.66 -0.14 -6.61
C TYR A 42 13.51 0.27 -5.14
N ILE A 43 12.51 -0.34 -4.52
CA ILE A 43 12.33 -0.30 -3.09
C ILE A 43 12.20 -1.74 -2.61
N ALA A 44 13.05 -2.11 -1.67
CA ALA A 44 13.09 -3.43 -1.09
C ALA A 44 12.87 -3.34 0.42
N VAL A 45 12.01 -4.22 0.96
CA VAL A 45 11.64 -4.21 2.38
C VAL A 45 12.04 -5.53 3.03
N PHE A 46 12.80 -5.44 4.11
CA PHE A 46 13.36 -6.58 4.82
C PHE A 46 12.98 -6.54 6.29
N GLU A 47 12.88 -7.73 6.88
CA GLU A 47 13.06 -7.93 8.30
C GLU A 47 14.55 -8.15 8.57
N GLY A 48 15.06 -7.51 9.61
CA GLY A 48 16.46 -7.66 9.98
C GLY A 48 16.76 -7.32 11.43
N VAL A 49 18.06 -7.24 11.75
CA VAL A 49 18.54 -6.90 13.09
C VAL A 49 19.43 -5.66 13.00
N TYR A 50 19.18 -4.70 13.88
CA TYR A 50 20.00 -3.50 14.06
C TYR A 50 20.26 -3.29 15.54
N ARG A 51 21.53 -3.22 15.95
CA ARG A 51 21.94 -3.08 17.37
C ARG A 51 21.23 -4.09 18.30
N GLY A 52 21.18 -5.36 17.87
CA GLY A 52 20.55 -6.46 18.60
C GLY A 52 19.02 -6.46 18.64
N LYS A 53 18.35 -5.52 17.96
CA LYS A 53 16.88 -5.43 17.94
C LYS A 53 16.30 -5.83 16.58
N LEU A 54 15.18 -6.52 16.61
CA LEU A 54 14.40 -6.84 15.41
C LEU A 54 13.80 -5.55 14.83
N VAL A 55 14.01 -5.33 13.53
CA VAL A 55 13.64 -4.11 12.82
C VAL A 55 13.08 -4.42 11.44
N VAL A 56 12.41 -3.42 10.85
CA VAL A 56 12.12 -3.37 9.43
C VAL A 56 13.14 -2.45 8.78
N ILE A 57 13.65 -2.86 7.62
CA ILE A 57 14.68 -2.16 6.87
C ILE A 57 14.14 -1.93 5.47
N LYS A 58 14.06 -0.67 5.04
CA LYS A 58 13.76 -0.30 3.65
C LYS A 58 15.04 0.13 2.96
N VAL A 59 15.27 -0.39 1.77
CA VAL A 59 16.39 -0.06 0.91
C VAL A 59 15.84 0.59 -0.34
N TYR A 60 16.30 1.82 -0.59
CA TYR A 60 16.01 2.59 -1.80
C TYR A 60 17.29 2.62 -2.63
N GLY A 61 17.23 2.10 -3.85
CA GLY A 61 18.36 2.14 -4.78
C GLY A 61 17.89 2.38 -6.20
N SER A 62 18.83 2.70 -7.07
CA SER A 62 18.62 2.80 -8.52
C SER A 62 19.41 1.72 -9.22
N LEU A 63 18.99 1.42 -10.45
CA LEU A 63 19.76 0.52 -11.31
C LEU A 63 21.01 1.22 -11.82
N ALA A 64 22.04 0.43 -12.13
CA ALA A 64 23.25 0.91 -12.78
C ALA A 64 22.90 1.72 -14.05
N GLY A 65 23.42 2.95 -14.14
CA GLY A 65 23.15 3.88 -15.24
C GLY A 65 21.98 4.85 -15.00
N CYS A 66 21.16 4.65 -13.97
CA CYS A 66 20.06 5.55 -13.62
C CYS A 66 20.48 6.58 -12.56
N SER A 67 19.87 7.78 -12.59
CA SER A 67 20.22 8.89 -11.69
C SER A 67 19.87 8.57 -10.22
N GLY A 68 18.80 7.81 -10.00
CA GLY A 68 18.26 7.49 -8.69
C GLY A 68 17.66 8.68 -7.93
N GLU A 69 17.40 9.80 -8.61
CA GLU A 69 16.85 11.01 -7.99
C GLU A 69 15.50 10.73 -7.32
N GLN A 70 14.60 10.03 -7.99
CA GLN A 70 13.29 9.64 -7.43
C GLN A 70 13.42 8.77 -6.16
N ALA A 71 14.35 7.82 -6.14
CA ALA A 71 14.60 6.98 -4.97
C ALA A 71 15.06 7.84 -3.78
N CYS A 72 15.97 8.78 -4.04
CA CYS A 72 16.48 9.71 -3.03
C CYS A 72 15.38 10.63 -2.50
N VAL A 73 14.54 11.20 -3.37
CA VAL A 73 13.42 12.08 -2.97
C VAL A 73 12.41 11.33 -2.09
N ARG A 74 12.03 10.11 -2.48
CA ARG A 74 11.10 9.26 -1.71
C ARG A 74 11.67 8.88 -0.35
N ALA A 75 12.93 8.43 -0.32
CA ALA A 75 13.59 8.09 0.93
C ALA A 75 13.72 9.30 1.86
N ALA A 76 14.09 10.47 1.33
CA ALA A 76 14.18 11.71 2.10
C ALA A 76 12.83 12.14 2.70
N ARG A 77 11.73 11.99 1.95
CA ARG A 77 10.37 12.24 2.44
C ARG A 77 10.01 11.29 3.59
N GLU A 78 10.25 10.01 3.42
CA GLU A 78 9.98 9.01 4.46
C GLU A 78 10.80 9.29 5.73
N VAL A 79 12.10 9.55 5.60
CA VAL A 79 12.96 9.91 6.74
C VAL A 79 12.45 11.16 7.45
N ARG A 80 12.05 12.20 6.70
CA ARG A 80 11.50 13.43 7.29
C ARG A 80 10.19 13.18 8.04
N ALA A 81 9.28 12.39 7.48
CA ALA A 81 8.03 12.00 8.12
C ALA A 81 8.29 11.20 9.41
N LEU A 82 9.10 10.15 9.33
CA LEU A 82 9.40 9.31 10.48
C LEU A 82 10.16 10.06 11.57
N ARG A 83 11.09 10.98 11.24
CA ARG A 83 11.73 11.87 12.24
C ARG A 83 10.70 12.69 13.01
N ARG A 84 9.70 13.25 12.33
CA ARG A 84 8.65 14.06 12.96
C ARG A 84 7.74 13.22 13.85
N LEU A 85 7.37 12.02 13.38
CA LEU A 85 6.55 11.06 14.12
C LEU A 85 7.30 10.39 15.29
N SER A 86 8.63 10.34 15.24
CA SER A 86 9.49 9.73 16.26
C SER A 86 10.00 10.73 17.33
N LYS A 87 9.52 11.98 17.32
CA LYS A 87 9.97 13.00 18.29
C LYS A 87 9.79 12.50 19.72
N PRO A 88 10.83 12.47 20.57
CA PRO A 88 10.74 11.91 21.92
C PRO A 88 9.69 12.58 22.82
N SER A 89 9.43 13.88 22.60
CA SER A 89 8.43 14.63 23.37
C SER A 89 6.99 14.27 23.03
N SER A 90 6.73 13.65 21.86
CA SER A 90 5.39 13.25 21.41
C SER A 90 5.48 12.18 20.32
N PRO A 91 5.95 10.96 20.65
CA PRO A 91 6.04 9.89 19.67
C PRO A 91 4.64 9.51 19.17
N CYS A 92 4.51 9.23 17.88
CA CYS A 92 3.26 8.74 17.29
C CYS A 92 3.11 7.25 17.61
N PRO A 93 2.03 6.82 18.30
CA PRO A 93 1.85 5.41 18.62
C PRO A 93 1.43 4.59 17.39
N HIS A 94 0.99 5.22 16.29
CA HIS A 94 0.47 4.56 15.08
C HIS A 94 1.44 4.54 13.90
N ALA A 95 2.72 4.85 14.14
CA ALA A 95 3.76 4.88 13.13
C ALA A 95 5.01 4.13 13.60
N PRO A 96 5.82 3.58 12.69
CA PRO A 96 7.10 3.02 13.05
C PRO A 96 8.05 4.14 13.51
N THR A 97 8.88 3.84 14.51
CA THR A 97 9.91 4.77 14.98
C THR A 97 11.16 4.64 14.12
N LEU A 98 11.69 5.76 13.63
CA LEU A 98 12.96 5.81 12.93
C LEU A 98 14.10 5.48 13.90
N ARG A 99 14.93 4.49 13.54
CA ARG A 99 16.10 4.08 14.32
C ARG A 99 17.40 4.60 13.70
N ALA A 100 17.49 4.58 12.38
CA ALA A 100 18.64 5.08 11.63
C ALA A 100 18.24 5.36 10.17
N SER A 101 19.01 6.20 9.50
CA SER A 101 18.99 6.38 8.05
C SER A 101 20.40 6.71 7.60
N PHE A 102 20.90 5.96 6.62
CA PHE A 102 22.28 6.06 6.15
C PHE A 102 22.40 5.60 4.70
N GLN A 103 23.46 6.05 4.04
CA GLN A 103 23.88 5.54 2.73
C GLN A 103 24.74 4.30 2.94
N ALA A 104 24.52 3.28 2.12
CA ALA A 104 25.30 2.06 2.08
C ALA A 104 25.73 1.78 0.63
N ASN A 105 26.91 1.16 0.46
CA ASN A 105 27.37 0.78 -0.87
C ASN A 105 26.35 -0.14 -1.57
N GLY A 106 26.01 0.20 -2.82
CA GLY A 106 24.98 -0.46 -3.63
C GLY A 106 25.26 -1.92 -4.01
N SER A 107 26.50 -2.38 -3.85
CA SER A 107 26.92 -3.77 -4.10
C SER A 107 26.44 -4.76 -3.03
N TRP A 108 25.19 -4.63 -2.60
CA TRP A 108 24.58 -5.54 -1.63
C TRP A 108 23.93 -6.75 -2.29
N SER A 109 23.77 -6.74 -3.62
CA SER A 109 23.32 -7.89 -4.36
C SER A 109 24.31 -8.25 -5.46
N ASN A 110 24.72 -9.51 -5.54
CA ASN A 110 25.43 -10.05 -6.71
C ASN A 110 24.62 -9.90 -8.02
N ARG A 111 23.33 -9.55 -7.92
CA ARG A 111 22.51 -9.20 -9.08
C ARG A 111 22.88 -7.86 -9.69
N TYR A 112 23.43 -6.94 -8.89
CA TYR A 112 23.73 -5.58 -9.29
C TYR A 112 25.11 -5.15 -8.76
N PRO A 113 26.20 -5.72 -9.30
CA PRO A 113 27.55 -5.46 -8.83
C PRO A 113 28.01 -4.00 -9.04
N GLU A 114 27.32 -3.26 -9.90
CA GLU A 114 27.59 -1.85 -10.24
C GLU A 114 26.49 -0.89 -9.73
N ASP A 115 25.62 -1.34 -8.82
CA ASP A 115 24.57 -0.47 -8.29
C ASP A 115 25.20 0.72 -7.53
N PRO A 116 24.74 1.94 -7.79
CA PRO A 116 25.15 3.11 -7.01
C PRO A 116 24.71 2.98 -5.54
N ASP A 117 25.30 3.81 -4.67
CA ASP A 117 24.97 3.86 -3.25
C ASP A 117 23.45 3.88 -3.02
N CYS A 118 23.00 3.07 -2.05
CA CYS A 118 21.59 2.93 -1.70
C CYS A 118 21.28 3.63 -0.36
N GLN A 119 20.10 4.23 -0.27
CA GLN A 119 19.60 4.83 0.95
C GLN A 119 18.87 3.76 1.78
N VAL A 120 19.41 3.48 2.97
CA VAL A 120 18.84 2.55 3.93
C VAL A 120 18.07 3.31 5.00
N ILE A 121 16.86 2.85 5.32
CA ILE A 121 16.02 3.36 6.40
C ILE A 121 15.72 2.20 7.36
N VAL A 122 16.10 2.38 8.63
CA VAL A 122 15.87 1.39 9.68
C VAL A 122 14.77 1.87 10.61
N MET A 123 13.74 1.07 10.80
CA MET A 123 12.58 1.43 11.60
C MET A 123 12.12 0.28 12.50
N THR A 124 11.37 0.60 13.56
CA THR A 124 10.83 -0.44 14.45
C THR A 124 9.92 -1.39 13.70
N LYS A 125 10.07 -2.70 13.93
CA LYS A 125 9.06 -3.67 13.54
C LYS A 125 7.82 -3.48 14.43
N LEU A 126 6.66 -3.40 13.79
CA LEU A 126 5.37 -3.24 14.45
C LEU A 126 4.63 -4.59 14.47
N PRO A 127 3.74 -4.81 15.45
CA PRO A 127 2.90 -6.01 15.47
C PRO A 127 1.74 -5.87 14.47
N GLY A 128 1.05 -6.99 14.25
CA GLY A 128 -0.12 -7.05 13.37
C GLY A 128 0.17 -7.66 11.99
N ARG A 129 -0.88 -7.68 11.16
CA ARG A 129 -0.85 -8.17 9.78
C ARG A 129 -1.36 -7.09 8.82
N LEU A 130 -0.97 -7.13 7.56
CA LEU A 130 -1.55 -6.24 6.54
C LEU A 130 -3.06 -6.47 6.46
N ILE A 131 -3.82 -5.41 6.18
CA ILE A 131 -5.25 -5.54 5.91
C ILE A 131 -5.42 -6.33 4.61
N GLY A 132 -6.19 -7.42 4.66
CA GLY A 132 -6.55 -8.25 3.51
C GLY A 132 -8.07 -8.41 3.37
N GLU A 133 -8.49 -9.20 2.38
CA GLU A 133 -9.92 -9.45 2.09
C GLU A 133 -10.68 -10.05 3.29
N ASP A 134 -10.01 -10.84 4.13
CA ASP A 134 -10.58 -11.46 5.34
C ASP A 134 -11.14 -10.41 6.31
N ILE A 135 -10.43 -9.28 6.46
CA ILE A 135 -10.82 -8.18 7.34
C ILE A 135 -11.93 -7.35 6.73
N LEU A 136 -11.93 -7.20 5.41
CA LEU A 136 -12.87 -6.35 4.69
C LEU A 136 -14.22 -7.03 4.47
N GLY A 137 -14.27 -8.37 4.44
CA GLY A 137 -15.50 -9.14 4.20
C GLY A 137 -16.44 -9.25 5.41
N ALA A 138 -15.98 -8.97 6.64
CA ALA A 138 -16.79 -9.03 7.85
C ALA A 138 -17.19 -7.62 8.33
N PRO A 139 -18.49 -7.24 8.30
CA PRO A 139 -18.92 -5.86 8.58
C PRO A 139 -18.45 -5.30 9.94
N ASP A 140 -18.51 -6.10 11.00
CA ASP A 140 -18.10 -5.67 12.34
C ASP A 140 -16.59 -5.51 12.45
N GLN A 141 -15.82 -6.40 11.82
CA GLN A 141 -14.37 -6.30 11.78
C GLN A 141 -13.93 -5.07 10.98
N TYR A 142 -14.57 -4.83 9.84
CA TYR A 142 -14.36 -3.64 9.03
C TYR A 142 -14.61 -2.35 9.83
N ARG A 143 -15.75 -2.24 10.53
CA ARG A 143 -16.07 -1.06 11.36
C ARG A 143 -15.01 -0.79 12.42
N ARG A 144 -14.53 -1.84 13.10
CA ARG A 144 -13.46 -1.74 14.10
C ARG A 144 -12.15 -1.24 13.49
N VAL A 145 -11.74 -1.83 12.37
CA VAL A 145 -10.51 -1.44 11.66
C VAL A 145 -10.61 -0.02 11.14
N ALA A 146 -11.76 0.38 10.58
CA ALA A 146 -12.00 1.74 10.11
C ALA A 146 -11.90 2.77 11.25
N ALA A 147 -12.50 2.48 12.41
CA ALA A 147 -12.41 3.33 13.59
C ALA A 147 -10.96 3.46 14.09
N ALA A 148 -10.21 2.35 14.15
CA ALA A 148 -8.81 2.35 14.55
C ALA A 148 -7.89 3.06 13.54
N PHE A 149 -8.17 2.92 12.25
CA PHE A 149 -7.46 3.62 11.19
C PHE A 149 -7.71 5.13 11.25
N LYS A 150 -8.94 5.56 11.51
CA LYS A 150 -9.25 6.98 11.75
C LYS A 150 -8.42 7.54 12.90
N ARG A 151 -8.36 6.84 14.05
CA ARG A 151 -7.52 7.24 15.19
C ARG A 151 -6.05 7.37 14.79
N ALA A 152 -5.53 6.42 14.01
CA ALA A 152 -4.16 6.46 13.50
C ALA A 152 -3.89 7.68 12.61
N LEU A 153 -4.83 8.02 11.71
CA LEU A 153 -4.73 9.20 10.85
C LEU A 153 -4.78 10.49 11.65
N ASP A 154 -5.73 10.62 12.58
CA ASP A 154 -5.86 11.81 13.43
C ASP A 154 -4.56 12.05 14.21
N ASP A 155 -3.93 11.00 14.74
CA ASP A 155 -2.66 11.09 15.44
C ASP A 155 -1.49 11.52 14.54
N ILE A 156 -1.46 11.04 13.29
CA ILE A 156 -0.44 11.40 12.30
C ILE A 156 -0.61 12.86 11.85
N HIS A 157 -1.85 13.29 11.58
CA HIS A 157 -2.18 14.67 11.21
C HIS A 157 -1.93 15.66 12.34
N ALA A 158 -2.24 15.30 13.59
CA ALA A 158 -1.94 16.13 14.76
C ALA A 158 -0.43 16.43 14.89
N ARG A 159 0.42 15.61 14.24
CA ARG A 159 1.86 15.80 14.16
C ARG A 159 2.32 16.48 12.87
N GLY A 160 1.39 16.97 12.03
CA GLY A 160 1.67 17.71 10.79
C GLY A 160 2.32 16.86 9.70
N VAL A 161 1.95 15.58 9.64
CA VAL A 161 2.35 14.64 8.58
C VAL A 161 1.09 14.10 7.95
N ASP A 162 1.02 14.09 6.63
CA ASP A 162 -0.01 13.45 5.83
C ASP A 162 0.68 12.36 4.99
N ASN A 163 0.21 11.13 5.06
CA ASN A 163 0.87 10.00 4.39
C ASN A 163 0.68 10.02 2.86
N ARG A 164 -0.46 10.54 2.36
CA ARG A 164 -0.85 10.58 0.93
C ARG A 164 -0.82 9.23 0.19
N SER A 165 -0.75 8.11 0.89
CA SER A 165 -0.68 6.75 0.31
C SER A 165 -1.50 5.74 1.11
N HIS A 166 -2.75 6.12 1.40
CA HIS A 166 -3.70 5.33 2.19
C HIS A 166 -4.31 4.19 1.36
N HIS A 167 -3.60 3.08 1.24
CA HIS A 167 -4.15 1.82 0.76
C HIS A 167 -3.85 0.68 1.76
N ASP A 168 -4.61 -0.39 1.66
CA ASP A 168 -4.53 -1.60 2.49
C ASP A 168 -3.10 -2.14 2.69
N GLY A 169 -2.30 -2.22 1.63
CA GLY A 169 -0.90 -2.65 1.66
C GLY A 169 0.05 -1.79 2.50
N ASN A 170 -0.42 -0.65 3.00
CA ASN A 170 0.34 0.28 3.85
C ASN A 170 -0.22 0.39 5.28
N ILE A 171 -1.18 -0.46 5.65
CA ILE A 171 -1.82 -0.44 6.96
C ILE A 171 -1.67 -1.81 7.61
N LEU A 172 -1.10 -1.84 8.82
CA LEU A 172 -1.10 -3.03 9.67
C LEU A 172 -2.26 -2.96 10.65
N TRP A 173 -2.99 -4.07 10.78
CA TRP A 173 -4.01 -4.29 11.80
C TRP A 173 -3.45 -5.16 12.92
N HIS A 174 -3.47 -4.63 14.15
CA HIS A 174 -3.12 -5.36 15.37
C HIS A 174 -4.38 -5.59 16.20
N GLU A 175 -4.96 -6.77 15.99
CA GLU A 175 -6.26 -7.16 16.52
C GLU A 175 -6.33 -7.16 18.05
N GLN A 176 -5.25 -7.56 18.72
CA GLN A 176 -5.15 -7.64 20.17
C GLN A 176 -5.25 -6.27 20.85
N GLU A 177 -4.83 -5.20 20.18
CA GLU A 177 -4.86 -3.83 20.72
C GLU A 177 -5.91 -2.95 20.05
N ASP A 178 -6.73 -3.49 19.14
CA ASP A 178 -7.68 -2.72 18.33
C ASP A 178 -7.02 -1.51 17.65
N LYS A 179 -5.84 -1.74 17.05
CA LYS A 179 -4.93 -0.69 16.62
C LYS A 179 -4.45 -0.85 15.18
N CYS A 180 -4.50 0.24 14.43
CA CYS A 180 -3.87 0.35 13.12
C CYS A 180 -2.50 1.02 13.20
N TYR A 181 -1.60 0.62 12.32
CA TYR A 181 -0.33 1.30 12.08
C TYR A 181 -0.19 1.64 10.60
N ILE A 182 0.27 2.86 10.29
CA ILE A 182 0.60 3.29 8.93
C ILE A 182 2.12 3.18 8.73
N ILE A 183 2.56 2.45 7.69
CA ILE A 183 3.94 1.97 7.58
C ILE A 183 4.74 2.46 6.36
N ASP A 184 4.17 3.31 5.50
CA ASP A 184 4.84 3.71 4.27
C ASP A 184 4.71 5.20 3.93
N TYR A 185 5.73 6.00 4.24
CA TYR A 185 5.68 7.48 4.16
C TYR A 185 6.47 8.06 2.99
N GLU A 186 6.76 7.26 1.96
CA GLU A 186 7.53 7.69 0.79
C GLU A 186 6.85 8.82 -0.03
N ARG A 187 5.53 8.97 0.12
CA ARG A 187 4.72 10.04 -0.53
C ARG A 187 4.28 11.12 0.44
N ALA A 188 4.80 11.14 1.67
CA ALA A 188 4.27 12.00 2.72
C ALA A 188 4.31 13.49 2.35
N GLY A 189 3.19 14.17 2.61
CA GLY A 189 3.06 15.61 2.66
C GLY A 189 3.29 16.15 4.07
N PHE A 190 3.61 17.43 4.15
CA PHE A 190 3.78 18.13 5.41
C PHE A 190 2.89 19.36 5.37
N THR A 191 1.83 19.35 6.17
CA THR A 191 1.01 20.54 6.41
C THR A 191 1.55 21.28 7.63
N GLU A 192 1.54 22.61 7.58
CA GLU A 192 1.83 23.42 8.76
C GLU A 192 0.58 23.63 9.64
N LEU A 193 -0.62 23.24 9.20
CA LEU A 193 -1.92 23.53 9.84
C LEU A 193 -3.02 22.48 9.53
N PRO A 194 -4.14 22.45 10.30
CA PRO A 194 -5.01 21.30 10.51
C PRO A 194 -6.09 21.15 9.43
N ASP A 195 -6.62 19.93 9.32
CA ASP A 195 -7.81 19.53 8.56
C ASP A 195 -7.65 19.41 7.04
N SER A 196 -7.26 18.22 6.57
CA SER A 196 -7.79 17.60 5.33
C SER A 196 -7.18 16.22 5.09
N CYS A 197 -8.02 15.17 5.06
CA CYS A 197 -8.00 14.09 4.03
C CYS A 197 -8.85 12.87 4.40
N PHE A 198 -9.38 12.74 5.63
CA PHE A 198 -10.21 11.56 5.97
C PHE A 198 -11.53 11.55 5.18
N ALA A 199 -12.19 12.70 5.06
CA ALA A 199 -13.39 12.84 4.24
C ALA A 199 -13.10 12.54 2.75
N ASP A 200 -11.97 13.01 2.23
CA ASP A 200 -11.58 12.78 0.83
C ASP A 200 -11.30 11.30 0.53
N TRP A 201 -10.73 10.56 1.49
CA TRP A 201 -10.52 9.11 1.36
C TRP A 201 -11.82 8.31 1.39
N LEU A 202 -12.76 8.66 2.29
CA LEU A 202 -14.07 8.01 2.35
C LEU A 202 -14.92 8.32 1.10
N CYS A 203 -14.97 9.59 0.69
CA CYS A 203 -15.69 10.01 -0.50
C CYS A 203 -15.09 9.39 -1.77
N GLY A 204 -13.75 9.30 -1.87
CA GLY A 204 -13.08 8.66 -3.00
C GLY A 204 -13.44 7.18 -3.16
N ARG A 205 -13.62 6.42 -2.07
CA ARG A 205 -14.07 5.01 -2.15
C ARG A 205 -15.54 4.87 -2.50
N ALA A 206 -16.42 5.73 -1.98
CA ALA A 206 -17.83 5.73 -2.35
C ALA A 206 -18.03 6.08 -3.83
N SER A 207 -17.29 7.06 -4.34
CA SER A 207 -17.32 7.44 -5.76
C SER A 207 -16.81 6.32 -6.68
N LEU A 208 -15.73 5.62 -6.31
CA LEU A 208 -15.23 4.48 -7.10
C LEU A 208 -16.23 3.32 -7.14
N GLN A 209 -16.95 3.04 -6.05
CA GLN A 209 -18.02 2.03 -6.05
C GLN A 209 -19.21 2.45 -6.93
N THR A 210 -19.52 3.75 -6.99
CA THR A 210 -20.62 4.29 -7.81
C THR A 210 -20.27 4.29 -9.31
N GLU A 211 -19.02 4.59 -9.68
CA GLU A 211 -18.56 4.55 -11.08
C GLU A 211 -18.48 3.13 -11.63
N HIS A 212 -18.10 2.14 -10.80
CA HIS A 212 -18.13 0.73 -11.19
C HIS A 212 -19.57 0.22 -11.36
N ALA A 213 -20.51 0.66 -10.51
CA ALA A 213 -21.93 0.32 -10.66
C ALA A 213 -22.56 0.96 -11.91
N LEU A 214 -22.22 2.22 -12.22
CA LEU A 214 -22.70 2.92 -13.42
C LEU A 214 -22.13 2.33 -14.72
N LYS A 215 -20.84 1.95 -14.74
CA LYS A 215 -20.25 1.28 -15.92
C LYS A 215 -20.82 -0.12 -16.16
N GLY A 216 -21.10 -0.88 -15.10
CA GLY A 216 -21.80 -2.16 -15.22
C GLY A 216 -23.23 -2.01 -15.77
N ALA A 217 -23.93 -0.95 -15.35
CA ALA A 217 -25.27 -0.64 -15.84
C ALA A 217 -25.28 -0.20 -17.31
N GLU A 218 -24.33 0.62 -17.76
CA GLU A 218 -24.21 1.04 -19.18
C GLU A 218 -23.85 -0.12 -20.11
N GLU A 219 -22.98 -1.04 -19.67
CA GLU A 219 -22.63 -2.24 -20.45
C GLU A 219 -23.79 -3.26 -20.51
N SER A 220 -24.59 -3.38 -19.43
CA SER A 220 -25.82 -4.19 -19.45
C SER A 220 -26.95 -3.57 -20.29
N SER A 221 -27.00 -2.24 -20.40
CA SER A 221 -27.96 -1.49 -21.22
C SER A 221 -27.59 -1.53 -22.70
N SER A 222 -26.30 -1.48 -23.04
CA SER A 222 -25.83 -1.54 -24.43
C SER A 222 -25.97 -2.93 -25.06
N ALA A 223 -26.03 -4.00 -24.26
CA ALA A 223 -26.23 -5.37 -24.76
C ALA A 223 -27.70 -5.69 -25.09
N ALA A 224 -28.65 -4.91 -24.56
CA ALA A 224 -30.08 -5.12 -24.79
C ALA A 224 -30.62 -4.44 -26.06
N ASP A 225 -29.88 -3.49 -26.65
CA ASP A 225 -30.36 -2.67 -27.78
C ASP A 225 -29.82 -3.10 -29.17
N LEU A 226 -29.07 -4.19 -29.26
CA LEU A 226 -28.59 -4.78 -30.52
C LEU A 226 -29.17 -6.18 -30.76
N ALA A 227 -30.49 -6.30 -30.77
CA ALA A 227 -31.17 -7.49 -31.26
C ALA A 227 -32.42 -7.12 -32.04
N LEU A 228 -32.29 -6.46 -33.21
CA LEU A 228 -33.28 -6.48 -34.30
C LEU A 228 -32.68 -5.87 -35.59
N LYS A 229 -32.41 -6.74 -36.58
CA LYS A 229 -31.90 -6.57 -37.97
C LYS A 229 -30.54 -7.29 -38.11
N GLY A 230 -30.34 -8.41 -38.79
CA GLY A 230 -31.01 -9.00 -39.96
C GLY A 230 -30.05 -8.95 -41.16
N GLY A 231 -29.47 -10.09 -41.56
CA GLY A 231 -28.92 -10.31 -42.91
C GLY A 231 -27.45 -10.76 -43.03
N GLU A 232 -27.25 -12.08 -43.08
CA GLU A 232 -26.44 -12.86 -44.05
C GLU A 232 -25.02 -12.40 -44.45
N ASP A 233 -23.98 -13.07 -43.95
CA ASP A 233 -23.14 -14.03 -44.74
C ASP A 233 -21.95 -14.57 -43.91
N ALA A 234 -21.71 -15.88 -44.01
CA ALA A 234 -20.56 -16.63 -43.45
C ALA A 234 -19.47 -16.80 -44.56
N PRO A 235 -18.18 -17.18 -44.31
CA PRO A 235 -17.80 -18.31 -43.44
C PRO A 235 -16.42 -18.27 -42.69
N MET A 236 -16.27 -19.29 -41.83
CA MET A 236 -15.05 -20.03 -41.40
C MET A 236 -14.11 -19.49 -40.29
N ALA A 237 -14.40 -19.96 -39.08
CA ALA A 237 -13.59 -20.79 -38.15
C ALA A 237 -12.12 -20.43 -37.83
N CYS A 238 -11.85 -20.16 -36.54
CA CYS A 238 -11.02 -21.00 -35.64
C CYS A 238 -11.20 -20.56 -34.17
N GLU A 239 -11.12 -21.53 -33.25
CA GLU A 239 -11.51 -21.50 -31.82
C GLU A 239 -10.79 -20.46 -30.93
N PRO A 240 -11.45 -19.93 -29.87
CA PRO A 240 -10.77 -19.40 -28.70
C PRO A 240 -10.90 -20.33 -27.48
N ALA A 241 -9.81 -20.36 -26.72
CA ALA A 241 -9.69 -21.04 -25.44
C ALA A 241 -10.63 -20.43 -24.37
N SER A 242 -11.17 -21.33 -23.56
CA SER A 242 -11.92 -21.10 -22.34
C SER A 242 -11.10 -20.40 -21.25
N GLU A 243 -11.63 -19.32 -20.66
CA GLU A 243 -11.54 -18.98 -19.23
C GLU A 243 -12.31 -17.69 -18.96
N GLY A 244 -13.30 -17.73 -18.05
CA GLY A 244 -14.08 -16.53 -17.71
C GLY A 244 -15.45 -16.84 -17.13
N VAL A 245 -15.52 -17.68 -16.09
CA VAL A 245 -16.75 -17.88 -15.29
C VAL A 245 -16.37 -17.86 -13.82
N GLU A 246 -16.07 -16.66 -13.28
CA GLU A 246 -16.10 -16.44 -11.82
C GLU A 246 -16.51 -15.00 -11.41
N GLU A 247 -16.42 -13.99 -12.29
CA GLU A 247 -16.79 -12.61 -11.92
C GLU A 247 -18.31 -12.36 -11.84
N SER A 248 -19.11 -13.05 -12.64
CA SER A 248 -20.57 -12.86 -12.67
C SER A 248 -21.25 -13.29 -11.36
N SER A 249 -20.65 -14.23 -10.61
CA SER A 249 -21.16 -14.65 -9.30
C SER A 249 -20.86 -13.65 -8.17
N ARG A 250 -19.89 -12.73 -8.33
CA ARG A 250 -19.50 -11.77 -7.29
C ARG A 250 -20.40 -10.53 -7.28
N ALA A 251 -20.78 -10.03 -8.46
CA ALA A 251 -21.68 -8.88 -8.57
C ALA A 251 -23.09 -9.21 -8.07
N ALA A 252 -23.64 -10.37 -8.48
CA ALA A 252 -24.98 -10.80 -8.08
C ALA A 252 -25.12 -11.01 -6.56
N LYS A 253 -24.05 -11.45 -5.89
CA LYS A 253 -24.06 -11.71 -4.44
C LYS A 253 -23.94 -10.43 -3.58
N ILE A 254 -23.47 -9.33 -4.17
CA ILE A 254 -23.40 -8.02 -3.51
C ILE A 254 -24.75 -7.29 -3.64
N GLU A 255 -25.44 -7.45 -4.76
CA GLU A 255 -26.78 -6.90 -4.99
C GLU A 255 -27.83 -7.58 -4.08
N GLU A 256 -27.78 -8.92 -3.92
CA GLU A 256 -28.67 -9.68 -3.03
C GLU A 256 -28.52 -9.26 -1.54
N LEU A 257 -27.29 -8.93 -1.10
CA LEU A 257 -27.01 -8.47 0.27
C LEU A 257 -27.39 -7.00 0.52
N GLN A 258 -27.54 -6.20 -0.54
CA GLN A 258 -27.97 -4.79 -0.43
C GLN A 258 -29.50 -4.67 -0.37
N ASP A 259 -30.22 -5.57 -1.05
CA ASP A 259 -31.69 -5.63 -0.99
C ASP A 259 -32.20 -6.18 0.36
N GLU A 260 -31.54 -7.18 0.95
CA GLU A 260 -31.90 -7.69 2.29
C GLU A 260 -31.74 -6.63 3.41
N MET A 261 -30.78 -5.70 3.26
CA MET A 261 -30.56 -4.61 4.23
C MET A 261 -31.57 -3.46 4.11
N ALA A 262 -32.23 -3.30 2.96
CA ALA A 262 -33.20 -2.24 2.75
C ALA A 262 -34.60 -2.58 3.31
N GLU A 263 -34.90 -3.87 3.48
CA GLU A 263 -36.20 -4.30 4.02
C GLU A 263 -36.24 -4.40 5.56
N GLU A 264 -35.09 -4.49 6.25
CA GLU A 264 -35.05 -4.58 7.73
C GLU A 264 -35.17 -3.22 8.44
N ASP A 265 -35.02 -2.09 7.74
CA ASP A 265 -35.06 -0.73 8.32
C ASP A 265 -36.46 -0.06 8.29
N LEU A 266 -37.51 -0.78 7.85
CA LEU A 266 -38.87 -0.22 7.71
C LEU A 266 -39.91 -0.64 8.76
N ASP A 267 -39.54 -1.43 9.79
CA ASP A 267 -40.54 -1.86 10.79
C ASP A 267 -40.08 -1.65 12.24
N VAL A 268 -39.89 -0.39 12.64
CA VAL A 268 -39.96 -0.01 14.07
C VAL A 268 -40.69 1.32 14.23
N GLY A 269 -42.01 1.23 14.45
CA GLY A 269 -42.69 2.23 15.27
C GLY A 269 -44.17 2.48 14.99
N GLU A 270 -45.05 1.63 15.53
CA GLU A 270 -46.26 2.08 16.24
C GLU A 270 -46.60 1.09 17.36
N GLY A 271 -46.46 1.53 18.61
CA GLY A 271 -46.79 0.81 19.83
C GLY A 271 -46.56 1.65 21.07
#